data_AF-A0A942VBT6-F1
#
_entry.id   AF-A0A942VBT6-F1
#
_cell.length_a   1.000
_cell.length_b   1.000
_cell.length_c   1.000
_cell.angle_alpha   90.00
_cell.angle_beta   90.00
_cell.angle_gamma   90.00
#
_symmetry.space_group_name_H-M   'P 1'
#
loop_
_entity.id
_entity.type
_entity.pdbx_description
1 polymer ?
#
loop_
_entity_poly.entity_id
_entity_poly.type
_entity_poly.pdbx_seq_one_letter_code
_entity_poly.pdbx_strand_id
1 'polypeptide(L)'
;MNFLKRHWFGLITGLFIFCVLVLFVLVLLSPRQDAKKRGFIPCTEAMAERMLACPENGKTLCMLKAVLGNSWCDAKVVAGGVKAWVSGKQPAPWSNYIFIPELPEDENFDNAARAEYFKTNPDIAVEMQDLKQLNKELENEQPDFNPAEQPE
;
A
#
# COMPACT_ATOMS: atom_id res chain seq x y z
N MET A 1 -0.29 17.73 36.69
CA MET A 1 1.09 17.32 36.33
C MET A 1 1.53 15.97 36.94
N ASN A 2 0.84 15.41 37.96
CA ASN A 2 1.21 14.11 38.55
C ASN A 2 0.92 12.88 37.67
N PHE A 3 -0.11 12.97 36.81
CA PHE A 3 -0.48 11.86 35.90
C PHE A 3 0.63 11.54 34.90
N LEU A 4 1.18 12.57 34.25
CA LEU A 4 2.28 12.45 33.29
C LEU A 4 3.51 11.86 33.97
N LYS A 5 3.88 12.33 35.17
CA LYS A 5 5.04 11.83 35.92
C LYS A 5 4.90 10.36 36.34
N ARG A 6 3.68 9.88 36.55
CA ARG A 6 3.38 8.50 36.99
C ARG A 6 3.18 7.52 35.84
N HIS A 7 2.66 7.98 34.70
CA HIS A 7 2.32 7.14 33.54
C HIS A 7 3.15 7.46 32.29
N TRP A 8 4.23 8.24 32.42
CA TRP A 8 5.08 8.63 31.29
C TRP A 8 5.56 7.42 30.49
N PHE A 9 5.94 6.33 31.17
CA PHE A 9 6.35 5.09 30.51
C PHE A 9 5.22 4.49 29.67
N GLY A 10 4.03 4.33 30.23
CA GLY A 10 2.86 3.81 29.51
C GLY A 10 2.45 4.68 28.33
N LEU A 11 2.55 6.01 28.47
CA LEU A 11 2.31 6.95 27.38
C LEU A 11 3.33 6.81 26.25
N ILE A 12 4.62 6.67 26.57
CA ILE A 12 5.67 6.49 25.56
C ILE A 12 5.50 5.14 24.85
N THR A 13 5.27 4.06 25.59
CA THR A 13 5.06 2.73 25.00
C THR A 13 3.78 2.70 24.15
N GLY A 14 2.69 3.31 24.61
CA GLY A 14 1.45 3.44 23.85
C GLY A 14 1.64 4.25 22.57
N LEU A 15 2.34 5.37 22.64
CA LEU A 15 2.69 6.18 21.46
C LEU A 15 3.56 5.38 20.47
N PHE A 16 4.53 4.61 20.96
CA PHE A 16 5.37 3.77 20.12
C PHE A 16 4.54 2.72 19.36
N ILE A 17 3.67 1.99 20.06
CA ILE A 17 2.78 0.99 19.45
C ILE A 17 1.86 1.66 18.42
N PHE A 18 1.29 2.82 18.76
CA PHE A 18 0.47 3.59 17.84
C PHE A 18 1.24 3.98 16.57
N CYS A 19 2.48 4.47 16.69
CA CYS A 19 3.31 4.79 15.53
C CYS A 19 3.59 3.56 14.65
N VAL A 20 3.82 2.39 15.25
CA VAL A 20 4.00 1.13 14.50
C VAL A 20 2.72 0.74 13.75
N LEU A 21 1.55 0.86 14.39
CA LEU A 21 0.26 0.61 13.74
C LEU A 21 0.01 1.58 12.58
N VAL A 22 0.32 2.87 12.76
CA VAL A 22 0.22 3.86 11.68
C VAL A 22 1.13 3.50 10.52
N LEU A 23 2.40 3.13 10.78
CA LEU A 23 3.32 2.67 9.74
C LEU A 23 2.75 1.47 8.98
N PHE A 24 2.19 0.50 9.70
CA PHE A 24 1.57 -0.67 9.08
C PHE A 24 0.41 -0.28 8.16
N VAL A 25 -0.48 0.61 8.60
CA VAL A 25 -1.58 1.12 7.75
C VAL A 25 -1.07 1.87 6.53
N LEU A 26 -0.03 2.69 6.67
CA LEU A 26 0.56 3.42 5.54
C LEU A 26 1.15 2.48 4.48
N VAL A 27 1.81 1.40 4.91
CA VAL A 27 2.33 0.37 3.98
C VAL A 27 1.19 -0.34 3.26
N LEU A 28 0.06 -0.62 3.92
CA LEU A 28 -1.10 -1.24 3.29
C LEU A 28 -1.78 -0.35 2.23
N LEU A 29 -1.86 0.96 2.49
CA LEU A 29 -2.46 1.92 1.55
C LEU A 29 -1.55 2.29 0.37
N SER A 30 -0.27 1.93 0.44
CA SER A 30 0.70 2.29 -0.58
C SER A 30 0.56 1.45 -1.86
N PRO A 31 0.83 2.03 -3.05
CA PRO A 31 0.83 1.28 -4.29
C PRO A 31 1.92 0.20 -4.27
N ARG A 32 1.57 -1.02 -4.70
CA ARG A 32 2.46 -2.19 -4.69
C ARG A 32 3.33 -2.34 -5.94
N GLN A 33 2.95 -1.68 -7.03
CA GLN A 33 3.63 -1.76 -8.31
C GLN A 33 3.85 -0.34 -8.83
N ASP A 34 5.08 -0.02 -9.25
CA ASP A 34 5.44 1.24 -9.86
C ASP A 34 6.72 1.01 -10.69
N ALA A 35 6.71 1.38 -11.96
CA ALA A 35 7.82 1.23 -12.89
C ALA A 35 9.08 1.97 -12.40
N LYS A 36 8.90 3.06 -11.65
CA LYS A 36 9.98 3.87 -11.07
C LYS A 36 10.45 3.40 -9.69
N LYS A 37 9.88 2.31 -9.14
CA LYS A 37 10.23 1.73 -7.83
C LYS A 37 10.26 2.77 -6.69
N ARG A 38 9.25 3.63 -6.63
CA ARG A 38 9.15 4.70 -5.62
C ARG A 38 8.52 4.18 -4.31
N GLY A 39 8.62 4.98 -3.25
CA GLY A 39 7.98 4.70 -1.96
C GLY A 39 8.54 3.46 -1.26
N PHE A 40 7.64 2.58 -0.81
CA PHE A 40 7.97 1.37 -0.04
C PHE A 40 8.36 0.15 -0.90
N ILE A 41 8.16 0.24 -2.22
CA ILE A 41 8.43 -0.85 -3.16
C ILE A 41 9.85 -1.41 -3.04
N PRO A 42 10.94 -0.60 -3.06
CA PRO A 42 12.30 -1.14 -2.98
C PRO A 42 12.59 -1.81 -1.63
N CYS A 43 11.95 -1.35 -0.54
CA CYS A 43 12.04 -2.01 0.76
C CYS A 43 11.38 -3.40 0.71
N THR A 44 10.18 -3.47 0.14
CA THR A 44 9.38 -4.69 0.01
C THR A 44 10.05 -5.72 -0.92
N GLU A 45 10.62 -5.28 -2.05
CA GLU A 45 11.39 -6.15 -2.96
C GLU A 45 12.60 -6.75 -2.25
N ALA A 46 13.41 -5.92 -1.58
CA ALA A 46 14.58 -6.39 -0.84
C ALA A 46 14.21 -7.32 0.34
N MET A 47 13.06 -7.10 0.97
CA MET A 47 12.53 -8.01 1.98
C MET A 47 12.19 -9.38 1.39
N ALA A 48 11.47 -9.41 0.26
CA ALA A 48 11.09 -10.64 -0.41
C ALA A 48 12.32 -11.44 -0.83
N GLU A 49 13.32 -10.80 -1.44
CA GLU A 49 14.59 -11.44 -1.81
C GLU A 49 15.31 -12.06 -0.60
N ARG A 50 15.40 -11.32 0.51
CA ARG A 50 16.03 -11.81 1.75
C ARG A 50 15.28 -12.99 2.36
N MET A 51 13.96 -13.00 2.30
CA MET A 51 13.15 -14.11 2.80
C MET A 51 13.33 -15.37 1.96
N LEU A 52 13.41 -15.23 0.63
CA LEU A 52 13.69 -16.36 -0.27
C LEU A 52 15.10 -16.92 -0.07
N ALA A 53 16.06 -16.06 0.28
CA ALA A 53 17.44 -16.47 0.56
C ALA A 53 17.64 -17.09 1.96
N CYS A 54 16.61 -17.20 2.80
CA CYS A 54 16.77 -17.71 4.15
C CYS A 54 17.03 -19.23 4.17
N PRO A 55 18.06 -19.70 4.90
CA PRO A 55 18.34 -21.13 5.04
C PRO A 55 17.24 -21.84 5.87
N GLU A 56 17.01 -23.12 5.59
CA GLU A 56 16.06 -23.95 6.36
C GLU A 56 16.45 -24.03 7.84
N ASN A 57 17.75 -24.12 8.13
CA ASN A 57 18.27 -24.05 9.49
C ASN A 57 18.22 -22.59 9.99
N GLY A 58 17.33 -22.29 10.94
CA GLY A 58 17.18 -20.94 11.50
C GLY A 58 16.28 -20.00 10.67
N LYS A 59 15.45 -20.56 9.79
CA LYS A 59 14.51 -19.85 8.90
C LYS A 59 13.70 -18.77 9.60
N THR A 60 13.16 -19.05 10.79
CA THR A 60 12.33 -18.10 11.56
C THR A 60 13.12 -16.86 12.00
N LEU A 61 14.34 -17.03 12.50
CA LEU A 61 15.21 -15.91 12.89
C LEU A 61 15.67 -15.11 11.68
N CYS A 62 15.97 -15.78 10.57
CA CYS A 62 16.33 -15.11 9.32
C CYS A 62 15.17 -14.28 8.77
N MET A 63 13.96 -14.84 8.72
CA MET A 63 12.75 -14.14 8.30
C MET A 63 12.45 -12.97 9.23
N LEU A 64 12.53 -13.15 10.55
CA LEU A 64 12.31 -12.06 11.51
C LEU A 64 13.29 -10.90 11.29
N LYS A 65 14.58 -11.20 11.05
CA LYS A 65 15.57 -10.18 10.71
C LYS A 65 15.23 -9.46 9.40
N ALA A 66 14.73 -10.18 8.40
CA ALA A 66 14.28 -9.57 7.15
C ALA A 66 13.09 -8.62 7.37
N VAL A 67 12.08 -9.04 8.16
CA VAL A 67 10.91 -8.20 8.52
C VAL A 67 11.34 -6.95 9.29
N LEU A 68 12.20 -7.10 10.30
CA LEU A 68 12.70 -5.97 11.09
C LEU A 68 13.51 -5.00 10.22
N GLY A 69 14.34 -5.53 9.33
CA GLY A 69 15.08 -4.74 8.35
C GLY A 69 14.16 -3.97 7.40
N ASN A 70 13.06 -4.61 6.95
CA ASN A 70 12.05 -3.96 6.12
C ASN A 70 11.33 -2.83 6.87
N SER A 71 10.87 -3.11 8.09
CA SER A 71 10.17 -2.12 8.94
C SER A 71 11.03 -0.87 9.16
N TRP A 72 12.35 -1.04 9.30
CA TRP A 72 13.29 0.08 9.39
C TRP A 72 13.46 0.85 8.07
N CYS A 73 13.44 0.16 6.94
CA CYS A 73 13.45 0.77 5.61
C CYS A 73 12.17 1.60 5.40
N ASP A 74 11.01 1.06 5.73
CA ASP A 74 9.71 1.74 5.61
C ASP A 74 9.67 3.00 6.48
N ALA A 75 10.15 2.93 7.72
CA ALA A 75 10.26 4.08 8.60
C ALA A 75 11.11 5.21 7.99
N LYS A 76 12.19 4.89 7.26
CA LYS A 76 13.01 5.88 6.54
C LYS A 76 12.27 6.51 5.37
N VAL A 77 11.45 5.75 4.64
CA VAL A 77 10.62 6.28 3.54
C VAL A 77 9.64 7.32 4.08
N VAL A 78 8.97 7.02 5.19
CA VAL A 78 8.04 7.96 5.86
C VAL A 78 8.77 9.18 6.40
N ALA A 79 9.89 8.99 7.11
CA ALA A 79 10.70 10.10 7.61
C ALA A 79 11.22 11.00 6.47
N GLY A 80 11.60 10.40 5.34
CA GLY A 80 11.99 11.11 4.12
C GLY A 80 10.85 11.97 3.56
N GLY A 81 9.63 11.44 3.54
CA GLY A 81 8.43 12.16 3.10
C GLY A 81 8.10 13.36 3.99
N VAL A 82 8.11 13.16 5.32
CA VAL A 82 7.91 14.25 6.29
C VAL A 82 8.99 15.33 6.14
N LYS A 83 10.26 14.94 5.98
CA LYS A 83 11.36 15.89 5.76
C LYS A 83 11.19 16.67 4.46
N ALA A 84 10.79 16.00 3.37
CA ALA A 84 10.55 16.65 2.08
C ALA A 84 9.39 17.65 2.16
N TRP A 85 8.34 17.32 2.91
CA TRP A 85 7.21 18.20 3.16
C TRP A 85 7.58 19.43 3.98
N VAL A 86 8.25 19.25 5.13
CA VAL A 86 8.70 20.36 5.99
C VAL A 86 9.68 21.29 5.27
N SER A 87 10.47 20.76 4.34
CA SER A 87 11.38 21.56 3.50
C SER A 87 10.73 22.17 2.26
N GLY A 88 9.42 22.00 2.06
CA GLY A 88 8.66 22.57 0.93
C GLY A 88 8.91 21.89 -0.41
N LYS A 89 9.62 20.74 -0.44
CA LYS A 89 9.92 19.98 -1.66
C LYS A 89 8.76 19.09 -2.11
N GLN A 90 7.78 18.87 -1.23
CA GLN A 90 6.65 17.97 -1.44
C GLN A 90 5.37 18.60 -0.86
N PRO A 91 4.21 18.48 -1.52
CA PRO A 91 2.98 19.15 -1.10
C PRO A 91 2.36 18.57 0.18
N ALA A 92 2.52 17.26 0.43
CA ALA A 92 2.02 16.58 1.62
C ALA A 92 3.09 15.60 2.15
N PRO A 93 3.05 15.16 3.42
CA PRO A 93 4.09 14.26 3.97
C PRO A 93 4.12 12.87 3.31
N TRP A 94 3.06 12.47 2.61
CA TRP A 94 2.93 11.14 2.00
C TRP A 94 3.13 11.05 0.49
N SER A 95 3.29 12.16 -0.23
CA SER A 95 3.31 12.14 -1.70
C SER A 95 4.44 11.32 -2.33
N ASN A 96 5.47 10.91 -1.57
CA ASN A 96 6.53 10.01 -2.05
C ASN A 96 6.23 8.52 -1.87
N TYR A 97 5.16 8.17 -1.15
CA TYR A 97 4.80 6.77 -0.86
C TYR A 97 3.31 6.44 -0.93
N ILE A 98 2.43 7.43 -1.04
CA ILE A 98 1.02 7.30 -1.44
C ILE A 98 0.83 8.17 -2.67
N PHE A 99 0.78 7.52 -3.84
CA PHE A 99 0.73 8.17 -5.15
C PHE A 99 0.04 7.25 -6.17
N ILE A 100 -0.31 7.81 -7.33
CA ILE A 100 -0.82 7.03 -8.46
C ILE A 100 0.38 6.37 -9.15
N PRO A 101 0.46 5.03 -9.20
CA PRO A 101 1.60 4.34 -9.77
C PRO A 101 1.68 4.50 -11.28
N GLU A 102 2.91 4.57 -11.78
CA GLU A 102 3.18 4.42 -13.20
C GLU A 102 3.38 2.93 -13.45
N LEU A 103 2.44 2.29 -14.14
CA LEU A 103 2.56 0.86 -14.44
C LEU A 103 3.54 0.67 -15.61
N PRO A 104 4.39 -0.37 -15.59
CA PRO A 104 5.20 -0.70 -16.75
C PRO A 104 4.26 -0.93 -17.94
N GLU A 105 4.60 -0.36 -19.09
CA GLU A 105 3.95 -0.73 -20.34
C GLU A 105 4.24 -2.20 -20.58
N ASP A 106 3.19 -2.99 -20.69
CA ASP A 106 3.33 -4.41 -21.01
C ASP A 106 3.68 -4.49 -22.50
N GLU A 107 4.98 -4.53 -22.80
CA GLU A 107 5.51 -4.64 -24.17
C GLU A 107 5.00 -5.90 -24.89
N ASN A 108 4.50 -6.90 -24.14
CA ASN A 108 3.88 -8.12 -24.66
C ASN A 108 2.35 -8.10 -24.63
N PHE A 109 1.72 -6.95 -24.33
CA PHE A 109 0.28 -6.82 -24.43
C PHE A 109 -0.15 -6.74 -25.89
N ASP A 110 -0.18 -7.90 -26.54
CA ASP A 110 -0.61 -8.02 -27.92
C ASP A 110 -2.12 -7.79 -27.99
N ASN A 111 -2.47 -6.53 -28.30
CA ASN A 111 -3.85 -6.12 -28.53
C ASN A 111 -4.51 -6.95 -29.64
N ALA A 112 -3.75 -7.47 -30.61
CA ALA A 112 -4.26 -8.35 -31.65
C ALA A 112 -4.59 -9.73 -31.09
N ALA A 113 -3.70 -10.36 -30.32
CA ALA A 113 -3.98 -11.63 -29.65
C ALA A 113 -5.15 -11.52 -28.66
N ARG A 114 -5.26 -10.41 -27.93
CA ARG A 114 -6.39 -10.12 -27.05
C ARG A 114 -7.70 -9.97 -27.84
N ALA A 115 -7.67 -9.26 -28.97
CA ALA A 115 -8.84 -9.12 -29.83
C ALA A 115 -9.25 -10.45 -30.46
N GLU A 116 -8.29 -11.31 -30.82
CA GLU A 116 -8.53 -12.65 -31.33
C GLU A 116 -9.11 -13.58 -30.26
N TYR A 117 -8.62 -13.48 -29.02
CA TYR A 117 -9.17 -14.21 -27.87
C TYR A 117 -10.65 -13.85 -27.62
N PHE A 118 -11.03 -12.57 -27.69
CA PHE A 118 -12.43 -12.17 -27.55
C PHE A 118 -13.30 -12.57 -28.75
N LYS A 119 -12.73 -12.68 -29.95
CA LYS A 119 -13.45 -13.22 -31.11
C LYS A 119 -13.71 -14.72 -30.98
N THR A 120 -12.79 -15.46 -30.36
CA THR A 120 -12.89 -16.91 -30.18
C THR A 120 -13.66 -17.31 -28.92
N ASN A 121 -13.75 -16.43 -27.92
CA ASN A 121 -14.48 -16.65 -26.66
C ASN A 121 -15.54 -15.54 -26.47
N PRO A 122 -16.65 -15.59 -27.22
CA PRO A 122 -17.69 -14.55 -27.19
C PRO A 122 -18.48 -14.52 -25.88
N ASP A 123 -18.50 -15.62 -25.13
CA ASP A 123 -19.06 -15.75 -23.78
C ASP A 123 -18.42 -14.75 -22.81
N ILE A 124 -17.09 -14.63 -22.83
CA ILE A 124 -16.35 -13.69 -21.98
C ILE A 124 -16.68 -12.22 -22.33
N ALA A 125 -16.95 -11.94 -23.60
CA ALA A 125 -17.36 -10.60 -24.02
C ALA A 125 -18.76 -10.23 -23.50
N VAL A 126 -19.68 -11.20 -23.46
CA VAL A 126 -21.02 -11.04 -22.87
C VAL A 126 -20.91 -10.86 -21.35
N GLU A 127 -20.15 -11.71 -20.67
CA GLU A 127 -19.93 -11.57 -19.22
C GLU A 127 -19.32 -10.21 -18.85
N MET A 128 -18.42 -9.67 -19.68
CA MET A 128 -17.85 -8.35 -19.47
C MET A 128 -18.89 -7.23 -19.63
N GLN A 129 -19.84 -7.37 -20.55
CA GLN A 129 -20.93 -6.42 -20.71
C GLN A 129 -21.88 -6.46 -19.51
N ASP A 130 -22.23 -7.65 -19.05
CA ASP A 130 -23.06 -7.86 -17.86
C ASP A 130 -22.40 -7.23 -16.62
N LEU A 131 -21.10 -7.46 -16.43
CA LEU A 131 -20.33 -6.84 -15.35
C LEU A 131 -20.31 -5.31 -15.42
N LYS A 132 -20.18 -4.73 -16.62
CA LYS A 132 -20.22 -3.27 -16.81
C LYS A 132 -21.60 -2.70 -16.49
N GLN A 133 -22.65 -3.40 -16.89
CA GLN A 133 -24.02 -3.01 -16.59
C GLN A 133 -24.29 -3.08 -15.08
N LEU A 134 -23.89 -4.17 -14.44
CA LEU A 134 -24.00 -4.34 -12.99
C LEU A 134 -23.21 -3.27 -12.23
N ASN A 135 -22.01 -2.92 -12.70
CA ASN A 135 -21.21 -1.86 -12.07
C ASN A 135 -21.89 -0.49 -12.19
N LYS A 136 -22.52 -0.21 -13.34
CA LYS A 136 -23.30 1.02 -13.55
C LYS A 136 -24.56 1.05 -12.68
N GLU A 137 -25.20 -0.09 -12.46
CA GLU A 137 -26.33 -0.22 -11.54
C GLU A 137 -25.87 0.05 -10.09
N LEU A 138 -24.75 -0.54 -9.66
CA LEU A 138 -24.16 -0.31 -8.33
C LEU A 138 -23.74 1.16 -8.10
N GLU A 139 -23.17 1.82 -9.11
CA GLU A 139 -22.82 3.24 -9.05
C GLU A 139 -24.06 4.13 -8.91
N ASN A 140 -25.20 3.73 -9.51
CA ASN A 140 -26.47 4.47 -9.38
C ASN A 140 -27.23 4.11 -8.09
N GLU A 141 -27.03 2.92 -7.54
CA GLU A 141 -27.64 2.44 -6.30
C GLU A 141 -26.89 2.87 -5.04
N GLN A 142 -25.66 3.40 -5.14
CA GLN A 142 -25.02 4.11 -4.05
C GLN A 142 -25.57 5.54 -3.98
N PRO A 143 -26.49 5.87 -3.05
CA PRO A 143 -26.75 7.26 -2.76
C PRO A 143 -25.48 7.85 -2.15
N ASP A 144 -25.15 9.08 -2.54
CA ASP A 144 -24.10 9.89 -1.94
C ASP A 144 -24.03 9.63 -0.43
N PHE A 145 -22.90 9.10 0.05
CA PHE A 145 -22.64 8.94 1.47
C PHE A 145 -22.51 10.34 2.07
N ASN A 146 -23.65 10.92 2.47
CA ASN A 146 -23.70 12.22 3.12
C ASN A 146 -23.29 12.01 4.60
N PRO A 147 -22.13 12.50 5.07
CA PRO A 147 -21.60 12.19 6.41
C PRO A 147 -22.38 12.81 7.59
N ALA A 148 -23.62 13.26 7.37
CA ALA A 148 -24.32 14.18 8.26
C ALA A 148 -25.36 13.53 9.20
N GLU A 149 -25.57 12.22 9.18
CA GLU A 149 -26.49 11.56 10.14
C GLU A 149 -25.74 10.54 11.02
N GLN A 150 -25.26 11.02 12.17
CA GLN A 150 -25.06 10.19 13.35
C GLN A 150 -26.39 10.15 14.12
N PRO A 151 -26.94 8.98 14.47
CA PRO A 151 -27.96 8.90 15.51
C PRO A 151 -27.32 9.12 16.89
N GLU A 152 -28.03 9.89 17.72
CA GLU A 152 -27.69 10.29 19.10
C GLU A 152 -27.34 9.14 20.05
#